data_AF-A0AAV4I1P7-F1
#
_entry.id   AF-A0AAV4I1P7-F1
#
_cell.length_a   1.000
_cell.length_b   1.000
_cell.length_c   1.000
_cell.angle_alpha   90.00
_cell.angle_beta   90.00
_cell.angle_gamma   90.00
#
_symmetry.space_group_name_H-M   'P 1'
#
loop_
_entity.id
_entity.type
_entity.pdbx_description
1 polymer ?
#
loop_
_entity_poly.entity_id
_entity_poly.type
_entity_poly.pdbx_seq_one_letter_code
_entity_poly.pdbx_strand_id
1 'polypeptide(L)'
;MTRRLCRGAETLQPAVILLRGRMSVETTFRIALLSILLTSILAQHCVPGENCKLPNCRCWDDPKAPGGFGTPDIPQIIIVSFQYGVNSANINNYTQLFAGLKNSNNCPARASFYVTESNTQFEYPRQLFSQGHEVGVSTINVSRPTTTKEWADNFSEVKDKLVQAGIPKAKVLGARAPELVFGGTNQVEGMRSKYLDLQYDSSCLNTKYDMGNYLWPYTFDFVQNLPECTSGVKLNQSFPGVWEFPVADLQFQGLKCAAPSGCSTLIKTEKDAFDLFFNAFSLHYNQRTRPPFMMFIDPNWVTSSKQVRGTKQFLQFVAAAFEDTWIITTQQAMAWIKQPVPASQAAKFGPWGC
;
A
#
# COMPACT_ATOMS: atom_id res chain seq x y z
N MET A 1 -73.59 -17.75 51.47
CA MET A 1 -74.87 -17.90 50.75
C MET A 1 -74.60 -17.74 49.26
N THR A 2 -74.84 -18.80 48.47
CA THR A 2 -75.29 -18.84 47.03
C THR A 2 -74.54 -18.00 45.97
N ARG A 3 -74.12 -18.43 44.76
CA ARG A 3 -74.36 -19.56 43.80
C ARG A 3 -73.15 -19.57 42.81
N ARG A 4 -72.49 -20.70 42.49
CA ARG A 4 -72.63 -21.61 41.32
C ARG A 4 -72.79 -21.01 39.90
N LEU A 5 -71.89 -21.43 38.98
CA LEU A 5 -72.00 -21.87 37.56
C LEU A 5 -70.89 -21.25 36.68
N CYS A 6 -69.81 -21.95 36.29
CA CYS A 6 -69.60 -23.00 35.27
C CYS A 6 -69.52 -22.55 33.79
N ARG A 7 -68.38 -22.91 33.15
CA ARG A 7 -68.06 -23.10 31.70
C ARG A 7 -67.87 -21.82 30.86
N GLY A 8 -66.95 -21.73 29.90
CA GLY A 8 -66.14 -22.76 29.24
C GLY A 8 -64.85 -22.19 28.62
N ALA A 9 -63.99 -23.09 28.18
CA ALA A 9 -62.74 -22.81 27.50
C ALA A 9 -62.98 -22.55 26.01
N GLU A 10 -62.42 -21.47 25.46
CA GLU A 10 -62.23 -21.30 24.02
C GLU A 10 -60.79 -20.84 23.74
N THR A 11 -60.19 -21.56 22.82
CA THR A 11 -58.84 -21.44 22.25
C THR A 11 -58.68 -20.15 21.44
N LEU A 12 -57.70 -19.31 21.78
CA LEU A 12 -57.26 -18.17 20.96
C LEU A 12 -56.25 -18.66 19.91
N GLN A 13 -56.70 -18.82 18.66
CA GLN A 13 -55.82 -18.85 17.48
C GLN A 13 -55.41 -17.41 17.10
N PRO A 14 -54.16 -17.19 16.62
CA PRO A 14 -53.75 -15.90 16.09
C PRO A 14 -54.41 -15.67 14.72
N ALA A 15 -55.20 -14.60 14.61
CA ALA A 15 -55.74 -14.14 13.34
C ALA A 15 -54.60 -13.64 12.44
N VAL A 16 -54.31 -14.40 11.38
CA VAL A 16 -53.51 -13.93 10.24
C VAL A 16 -54.36 -12.92 9.49
N ILE A 17 -54.12 -11.62 9.73
CA ILE A 17 -54.67 -10.55 8.92
C ILE A 17 -53.91 -10.54 7.59
N LEU A 18 -54.46 -11.23 6.59
CA LEU A 18 -54.06 -11.13 5.19
C LEU A 18 -54.51 -9.75 4.65
N LEU A 19 -53.66 -8.73 4.82
CA LEU A 19 -53.76 -7.48 4.08
C LEU A 19 -53.40 -7.75 2.60
N ARG A 20 -54.35 -8.25 1.81
CA ARG A 20 -54.28 -8.21 0.35
C ARG A 20 -54.64 -6.80 -0.13
N GLY A 21 -53.75 -5.84 0.12
CA GLY A 21 -53.75 -4.58 -0.60
C GLY A 21 -53.23 -4.82 -2.01
N ARG A 22 -54.06 -4.60 -3.05
CA ARG A 22 -53.55 -4.49 -4.42
C ARG A 22 -52.67 -3.25 -4.48
N MET A 23 -51.36 -3.42 -4.39
CA MET A 23 -50.42 -2.36 -4.74
C MET A 23 -50.63 -2.00 -6.21
N SER A 24 -50.82 -0.70 -6.49
CA SER A 24 -50.86 -0.20 -7.87
C SER A 24 -49.59 -0.61 -8.59
N VAL A 25 -49.70 -0.94 -9.89
CA VAL A 25 -48.55 -1.23 -10.77
C VAL A 25 -47.50 -0.13 -10.64
N GLU A 26 -47.91 1.12 -10.48
CA GLU A 26 -47.03 2.27 -10.30
C GLU A 26 -46.27 2.25 -8.96
N THR A 27 -46.90 1.80 -7.87
CA THR A 27 -46.25 1.64 -6.56
C THR A 27 -45.24 0.50 -6.57
N THR A 28 -45.58 -0.62 -7.20
CA THR A 28 -44.68 -1.77 -7.38
C THR A 28 -43.48 -1.39 -8.26
N PHE A 29 -43.71 -0.62 -9.33
CA PHE A 29 -42.65 -0.13 -10.22
C PHE A 29 -41.72 0.86 -9.51
N ARG A 30 -42.27 1.79 -8.71
CA ARG A 30 -41.48 2.72 -7.90
C ARG A 30 -40.63 2.02 -6.83
N ILE A 31 -41.18 1.00 -6.16
CA ILE A 31 -40.44 0.20 -5.17
C ILE A 31 -39.34 -0.64 -5.86
N ALA A 32 -39.63 -1.23 -7.02
CA ALA A 32 -38.64 -1.95 -7.80
C ALA A 32 -37.52 -1.02 -8.29
N LEU A 33 -37.84 0.19 -8.79
CA LEU A 33 -36.86 1.21 -9.18
C LEU A 33 -36.01 1.67 -7.99
N LEU A 34 -36.63 1.95 -6.83
CA LEU A 34 -35.89 2.32 -5.62
C LEU A 34 -34.96 1.19 -5.16
N SER A 35 -35.41 -0.06 -5.28
CA SER A 35 -34.63 -1.24 -4.92
C SER A 35 -33.45 -1.43 -5.88
N ILE A 36 -33.67 -1.25 -7.19
CA ILE A 36 -32.62 -1.29 -8.22
C ILE A 36 -31.59 -0.16 -7.99
N LEU A 37 -32.04 1.07 -7.72
CA LEU A 37 -31.19 2.21 -7.38
C LEU A 37 -30.39 1.98 -6.10
N LEU A 38 -31.00 1.46 -5.02
CA LEU A 38 -30.29 1.11 -3.80
C LEU A 38 -29.24 0.01 -4.04
N THR A 39 -29.58 -1.03 -4.81
CA THR A 39 -28.63 -2.11 -5.12
C THR A 39 -27.46 -1.65 -5.98
N SER A 40 -27.67 -0.69 -6.89
CA SER A 40 -26.60 -0.14 -7.71
C SER A 40 -25.69 0.84 -6.94
N ILE A 41 -26.23 1.55 -5.94
CA ILE A 41 -25.42 2.35 -5.01
C ILE A 41 -24.60 1.45 -4.06
N LEU A 42 -25.19 0.38 -3.52
CA LEU A 42 -24.50 -0.61 -2.67
C LEU A 42 -23.40 -1.38 -3.42
N ALA A 43 -23.55 -1.60 -4.73
CA ALA A 43 -22.52 -2.22 -5.56
C ALA A 43 -21.27 -1.33 -5.76
N GLN A 44 -21.34 -0.03 -5.44
CA GLN A 44 -20.27 0.93 -5.67
C GLN A 44 -19.43 1.25 -4.43
N HIS A 45 -19.94 0.93 -3.23
CA HIS A 45 -19.23 1.12 -1.96
C HIS A 45 -18.47 -0.15 -1.55
N CYS A 46 -17.27 0.03 -0.99
CA CYS A 46 -16.45 -1.09 -0.53
C CYS A 46 -16.89 -1.54 0.86
N VAL A 47 -17.19 -2.83 1.02
CA VAL A 47 -17.56 -3.43 2.31
C VAL A 47 -16.55 -4.54 2.63
N PRO A 48 -15.62 -4.31 3.58
CA PRO A 48 -14.59 -5.27 3.94
C PRO A 48 -15.18 -6.62 4.36
N GLY A 49 -14.75 -7.71 3.74
CA GLY A 49 -15.20 -9.05 4.08
C GLY A 49 -16.55 -9.45 3.46
N GLU A 50 -17.21 -8.59 2.68
CA GLU A 50 -18.44 -8.91 1.96
C GLU A 50 -18.21 -8.94 0.45
N ASN A 51 -18.06 -7.75 -0.16
CA ASN A 51 -17.81 -7.57 -1.59
C ASN A 51 -16.33 -7.34 -1.93
N CYS A 52 -15.48 -7.16 -0.92
CA CYS A 52 -14.04 -7.00 -1.07
C CYS A 52 -13.29 -7.88 -0.06
N LYS A 53 -12.57 -8.89 -0.56
CA LYS A 53 -11.92 -9.93 0.25
C LYS A 53 -10.49 -10.20 -0.21
N LEU A 54 -9.59 -10.39 0.77
CA LEU A 54 -8.25 -10.93 0.53
C LEU A 54 -8.35 -12.35 -0.10
N PRO A 55 -7.39 -12.75 -0.95
CA PRO A 55 -6.16 -12.03 -1.32
C PRO A 55 -6.33 -11.00 -2.46
N ASN A 56 -7.53 -10.84 -3.01
CA ASN A 56 -7.71 -10.12 -4.28
C ASN A 56 -8.09 -8.66 -4.09
N CYS A 57 -8.78 -8.33 -3.00
CA CYS A 57 -9.31 -7.00 -2.77
C CYS A 57 -9.14 -6.58 -1.30
N ARG A 58 -8.84 -5.28 -1.09
CA ARG A 58 -8.90 -4.65 0.22
C ARG A 58 -9.44 -3.23 0.10
N CYS A 59 -10.43 -2.88 0.92
CA CYS A 59 -10.97 -1.52 1.00
C CYS A 59 -9.94 -0.56 1.62
N TRP A 60 -9.90 0.66 1.14
CA TRP A 60 -9.01 1.70 1.65
C TRP A 60 -9.37 2.12 3.08
N ASP A 61 -10.66 2.09 3.44
CA ASP A 61 -11.23 2.52 4.71
C ASP A 61 -11.47 1.37 5.70
N ASP A 62 -10.94 0.18 5.43
CA ASP A 62 -11.04 -0.95 6.36
C ASP A 62 -10.35 -0.59 7.71
N PRO A 63 -11.11 -0.50 8.82
CA PRO A 63 -10.57 -0.05 10.11
C PRO A 63 -9.73 -1.12 10.82
N LYS A 64 -9.65 -2.33 10.25
CA LYS A 64 -8.85 -3.46 10.77
C LYS A 64 -7.60 -3.65 9.94
N ALA A 65 -6.53 -4.16 10.54
CA ALA A 65 -5.39 -4.64 9.77
C ALA A 65 -5.77 -5.90 8.96
N PRO A 66 -5.03 -6.23 7.88
CA PRO A 66 -5.18 -7.49 7.18
C PRO A 66 -5.19 -8.68 8.15
N GLY A 67 -6.15 -9.59 7.98
CA GLY A 67 -6.35 -10.74 8.88
C GLY A 67 -7.18 -10.44 10.14
N GLY A 68 -7.49 -9.17 10.42
CA GLY A 68 -8.32 -8.78 11.56
C GLY A 68 -7.65 -8.97 12.92
N PHE A 69 -6.31 -9.04 12.94
CA PHE A 69 -5.52 -9.25 14.16
C PHE A 69 -5.62 -8.07 15.14
N GLY A 70 -5.44 -8.37 16.43
CA GLY A 70 -5.21 -7.35 17.45
C GLY A 70 -3.82 -6.74 17.31
N THR A 71 -3.62 -5.51 17.81
CA THR A 71 -2.37 -4.74 17.64
C THR A 71 -1.08 -5.54 17.93
N PRO A 72 -0.97 -6.31 19.02
CA PRO A 72 0.25 -7.08 19.32
C PRO A 72 0.54 -8.22 18.34
N ASP A 73 -0.47 -8.68 17.61
CA ASP A 73 -0.37 -9.79 16.66
C ASP A 73 -0.11 -9.30 15.23
N ILE A 74 0.01 -7.98 15.00
CA ILE A 74 0.33 -7.42 13.68
C ILE A 74 1.84 -7.15 13.62
N PRO A 75 2.60 -7.79 12.71
CA PRO A 75 4.00 -7.43 12.50
C PRO A 75 4.09 -6.00 11.95
N GLN A 76 5.04 -5.20 12.45
CA GLN A 76 5.30 -3.90 11.86
C GLN A 76 6.16 -4.09 10.60
N ILE A 77 5.70 -3.52 9.49
CA ILE A 77 6.43 -3.55 8.23
C ILE A 77 7.11 -2.20 7.99
N ILE A 78 8.38 -2.22 7.62
CA ILE A 78 9.13 -1.08 7.10
C ILE A 78 9.48 -1.39 5.64
N ILE A 79 9.07 -0.50 4.74
CA ILE A 79 9.41 -0.60 3.31
C ILE A 79 10.40 0.53 3.00
N VAL A 80 11.68 0.19 2.83
CA VAL A 80 12.67 1.14 2.32
C VAL A 80 12.64 1.10 0.81
N SER A 81 12.33 2.23 0.18
CA SER A 81 12.20 2.31 -1.27
C SER A 81 12.97 3.47 -1.88
N PHE A 82 13.48 3.25 -3.08
CA PHE A 82 14.25 4.23 -3.86
C PHE A 82 13.59 4.45 -5.22
N GLN A 83 13.78 5.64 -5.81
CA GLN A 83 13.38 5.92 -7.19
C GLN A 83 14.53 6.60 -7.92
N TYR A 84 14.42 6.68 -9.25
CA TYR A 84 15.35 7.29 -10.21
C TYR A 84 16.49 6.36 -10.62
N GLY A 85 17.48 6.94 -11.30
CA GLY A 85 18.57 6.20 -11.91
C GLY A 85 19.49 5.53 -10.89
N VAL A 86 19.83 4.26 -11.12
CA VAL A 86 20.82 3.53 -10.31
C VAL A 86 22.13 3.43 -11.10
N ASN A 87 23.21 3.96 -10.55
CA ASN A 87 24.50 4.06 -11.23
C ASN A 87 25.67 3.98 -10.23
N SER A 88 26.88 4.08 -10.76
CA SER A 88 28.12 3.98 -9.99
C SER A 88 28.24 5.02 -8.87
N ALA A 89 27.54 6.17 -8.97
CA ALA A 89 27.60 7.23 -7.97
C ALA A 89 26.77 6.92 -6.71
N ASN A 90 25.70 6.13 -6.82
CA ASN A 90 24.76 5.91 -5.71
C ASN A 90 24.68 4.46 -5.21
N ILE A 91 25.08 3.47 -6.03
CA ILE A 91 24.95 2.04 -5.68
C ILE A 91 25.63 1.66 -4.36
N ASN A 92 26.81 2.23 -4.08
CA ASN A 92 27.54 1.96 -2.84
C ASN A 92 26.78 2.50 -1.62
N ASN A 93 26.19 3.69 -1.72
CA ASN A 93 25.42 4.26 -0.62
C ASN A 93 24.14 3.44 -0.37
N TYR A 94 23.47 2.96 -1.42
CA TYR A 94 22.30 2.10 -1.27
C TYR A 94 22.64 0.78 -0.59
N THR A 95 23.65 0.06 -1.08
CA THR A 95 24.03 -1.26 -0.53
C THR A 95 24.57 -1.16 0.90
N GLN A 96 25.29 -0.10 1.25
CA GLN A 96 25.81 0.12 2.60
C GLN A 96 24.73 0.29 3.67
N LEU A 97 23.54 0.80 3.32
CA LEU A 97 22.40 0.93 4.25
C LEU A 97 21.94 -0.44 4.77
N PHE A 98 22.01 -1.48 3.95
CA PHE A 98 21.53 -2.83 4.28
C PHE A 98 22.65 -3.82 4.62
N ALA A 99 23.91 -3.43 4.46
CA ALA A 99 25.05 -4.31 4.72
C ALA A 99 25.05 -4.82 6.18
N GLY A 100 24.92 -6.15 6.32
CA GLY A 100 24.86 -6.85 7.61
C GLY A 100 23.52 -6.76 8.35
N LEU A 101 22.55 -6.03 7.80
CA LEU A 101 21.24 -5.86 8.42
C LEU A 101 20.35 -7.08 8.15
N LYS A 102 19.72 -7.60 9.21
CA LYS A 102 18.89 -8.80 9.15
C LYS A 102 17.58 -8.59 9.91
N ASN A 103 16.54 -9.26 9.44
CA ASN A 103 15.27 -9.40 10.16
C ASN A 103 15.37 -10.55 11.19
N SER A 104 14.35 -10.68 12.06
CA SER A 104 14.29 -11.69 13.13
C SER A 104 14.36 -13.14 12.65
N ASN A 105 14.07 -13.42 11.37
CA ASN A 105 14.28 -14.75 10.75
C ASN A 105 15.70 -14.96 10.22
N ASN A 106 16.65 -14.08 10.56
CA ASN A 106 18.05 -14.09 10.11
C ASN A 106 18.24 -13.86 8.59
N CYS A 107 17.18 -13.53 7.86
CA CYS A 107 17.27 -13.13 6.46
C CYS A 107 17.71 -11.67 6.30
N PRO A 108 18.48 -11.34 5.25
CA PRO A 108 18.89 -9.96 5.03
C PRO A 108 17.70 -9.03 4.82
N ALA A 109 17.77 -7.82 5.37
CA ALA A 109 16.80 -6.77 5.10
C ALA A 109 16.79 -6.40 3.62
N ARG A 110 15.59 -6.18 3.06
CA ARG A 110 15.39 -5.92 1.63
C ARG A 110 14.76 -4.56 1.40
N ALA A 111 14.85 -4.09 0.15
CA ALA A 111 14.37 -2.79 -0.29
C ALA A 111 13.79 -2.90 -1.70
N SER A 112 13.03 -1.89 -2.12
CA SER A 112 12.42 -1.82 -3.45
C SER A 112 12.95 -0.64 -4.24
N PHE A 113 13.41 -0.88 -5.48
CA PHE A 113 13.98 0.14 -6.36
C PHE A 113 13.08 0.36 -7.59
N TYR A 114 12.51 1.55 -7.75
CA TYR A 114 11.70 1.93 -8.91
C TYR A 114 12.54 2.76 -9.87
N VAL A 115 13.15 2.09 -10.84
CA VAL A 115 14.21 2.70 -11.64
C VAL A 115 13.65 3.46 -12.84
N THR A 116 14.27 4.59 -13.16
CA THR A 116 14.09 5.25 -14.47
C THR A 116 15.06 4.65 -15.48
N GLU A 117 14.84 4.83 -16.78
CA GLU A 117 15.90 4.55 -17.75
C GLU A 117 17.03 5.59 -17.62
N SER A 118 16.65 6.87 -17.51
CA SER A 118 17.61 7.96 -17.40
C SER A 118 18.54 7.75 -16.21
N ASN A 119 19.84 7.94 -16.47
CA ASN A 119 20.90 7.79 -15.48
C ASN A 119 20.99 6.39 -14.82
N THR A 120 20.43 5.34 -15.42
CA THR A 120 20.57 3.96 -14.96
C THR A 120 21.64 3.20 -15.76
N GLN A 121 22.55 2.57 -15.03
CA GLN A 121 23.44 1.53 -15.53
C GLN A 121 22.85 0.19 -15.10
N PHE A 122 22.20 -0.52 -16.03
CA PHE A 122 21.27 -1.64 -15.74
C PHE A 122 21.93 -2.88 -15.11
N GLU A 123 23.25 -2.97 -15.11
CA GLU A 123 24.02 -3.93 -14.32
C GLU A 123 23.78 -3.78 -12.80
N TYR A 124 23.53 -2.57 -12.30
CA TYR A 124 23.30 -2.35 -10.87
C TYR A 124 21.89 -2.73 -10.40
N PRO A 125 20.79 -2.39 -11.11
CA PRO A 125 19.49 -3.02 -10.84
C PRO A 125 19.57 -4.55 -10.88
N ARG A 126 20.31 -5.13 -11.84
CA ARG A 126 20.52 -6.58 -11.89
C ARG A 126 21.26 -7.10 -10.66
N GLN A 127 22.30 -6.39 -10.20
CA GLN A 127 23.03 -6.69 -8.97
C GLN A 127 22.14 -6.60 -7.72
N LEU A 128 21.34 -5.53 -7.59
CA LEU A 128 20.40 -5.37 -6.48
C LEU A 128 19.38 -6.50 -6.45
N PHE A 129 18.84 -6.87 -7.62
CA PHE A 129 17.93 -7.99 -7.75
C PHE A 129 18.59 -9.33 -7.37
N SER A 130 19.83 -9.59 -7.81
CA SER A 130 20.55 -10.83 -7.45
C SER A 130 20.87 -10.90 -5.95
N GLN A 131 21.00 -9.75 -5.30
CA GLN A 131 21.15 -9.68 -3.86
C GLN A 131 19.84 -10.00 -3.14
N GLY A 132 18.67 -9.90 -3.78
CA GLY A 132 17.35 -10.19 -3.20
C GLY A 132 16.49 -8.94 -2.98
N HIS A 133 16.92 -7.77 -3.43
CA HIS A 133 16.07 -6.58 -3.47
C HIS A 133 15.01 -6.70 -4.57
N GLU A 134 13.94 -5.95 -4.42
CA GLU A 134 12.93 -5.80 -5.45
C GLU A 134 13.34 -4.71 -6.45
N VAL A 135 13.05 -4.93 -7.73
CA VAL A 135 13.19 -3.92 -8.78
C VAL A 135 11.86 -3.76 -9.53
N GLY A 136 11.34 -2.55 -9.52
CA GLY A 136 10.16 -2.09 -10.24
C GLY A 136 10.51 -1.00 -11.26
N VAL A 137 9.49 -0.45 -11.90
CA VAL A 137 9.64 0.55 -12.96
C VAL A 137 9.19 1.93 -12.51
N SER A 138 9.89 2.95 -12.98
CA SER A 138 9.44 4.32 -13.11
C SER A 138 9.38 4.68 -14.61
N THR A 139 9.15 5.94 -14.97
CA THR A 139 9.15 6.39 -16.37
C THR A 139 10.56 6.58 -16.93
N ILE A 140 10.70 6.75 -18.24
CA ILE A 140 12.00 6.78 -18.94
C ILE A 140 12.86 7.96 -18.47
N ASN A 141 12.35 9.19 -18.57
CA ASN A 141 13.10 10.43 -18.33
C ASN A 141 12.45 11.31 -17.25
N VAL A 142 11.93 10.72 -16.16
CA VAL A 142 11.15 11.48 -15.15
C VAL A 142 9.93 12.16 -15.81
N SER A 143 9.48 11.62 -16.95
CA SER A 143 8.33 12.12 -17.69
C SER A 143 7.06 11.91 -16.87
N ARG A 144 6.09 12.80 -17.05
CA ARG A 144 4.74 12.68 -16.49
C ARG A 144 3.75 12.46 -17.65
N PRO A 145 3.62 11.21 -18.14
CA PRO A 145 2.68 10.89 -19.21
C PRO A 145 1.26 11.36 -18.90
N THR A 146 0.53 11.72 -19.95
CA THR A 146 -0.85 12.20 -19.81
C THR A 146 -1.86 11.21 -20.36
N THR A 147 -1.45 10.29 -21.24
CA THR A 147 -2.33 9.28 -21.84
C THR A 147 -2.00 7.87 -21.38
N THR A 148 -2.99 6.96 -21.43
CA THR A 148 -2.80 5.53 -21.12
C THR A 148 -1.68 4.92 -21.96
N LYS A 149 -1.63 5.24 -23.26
CA LYS A 149 -0.59 4.74 -24.16
C LYS A 149 0.80 5.21 -23.74
N GLU A 150 0.97 6.50 -23.45
CA GLU A 150 2.27 7.01 -23.02
C GLU A 150 2.72 6.39 -21.69
N TRP A 151 1.81 6.19 -20.73
CA TRP A 151 2.11 5.48 -19.49
C TRP A 151 2.58 4.05 -19.74
N ALA A 152 1.85 3.31 -20.58
CA ALA A 152 2.18 1.94 -20.91
C ALA A 152 3.51 1.83 -21.67
N ASP A 153 3.76 2.72 -22.64
CA ASP A 153 5.02 2.75 -23.40
C ASP A 153 6.21 3.06 -22.47
N ASN A 154 6.08 4.06 -21.59
CA ASN A 154 7.15 4.44 -20.64
C ASN A 154 7.50 3.28 -19.69
N PHE A 155 6.50 2.63 -19.09
CA PHE A 155 6.76 1.50 -18.20
C PHE A 155 7.29 0.28 -18.96
N SER A 156 6.82 0.03 -20.18
CA SER A 156 7.26 -1.11 -20.98
C SER A 156 8.73 -0.99 -21.35
N GLU A 157 9.17 0.19 -21.76
CA GLU A 157 10.56 0.41 -22.15
C GLU A 157 11.53 0.15 -20.99
N VAL A 158 11.23 0.69 -19.80
CA VAL A 158 12.05 0.42 -18.61
C VAL A 158 12.00 -1.06 -18.22
N LYS A 159 10.82 -1.69 -18.28
CA LYS A 159 10.66 -3.12 -17.97
C LYS A 159 11.47 -3.99 -18.95
N ASP A 160 11.48 -3.66 -20.23
CA ASP A 160 12.23 -4.39 -21.25
C ASP A 160 13.74 -4.27 -21.04
N LYS A 161 14.25 -3.09 -20.65
CA LYS A 161 15.68 -2.91 -20.28
C LYS A 161 16.07 -3.72 -19.05
N LEU A 162 15.22 -3.76 -18.02
CA LEU A 162 15.42 -4.63 -16.84
C LEU A 162 15.47 -6.13 -17.23
N VAL A 163 14.59 -6.55 -18.15
CA VAL A 163 14.55 -7.93 -18.65
C VAL A 163 15.79 -8.26 -19.47
N GLN A 164 16.23 -7.35 -20.35
CA GLN A 164 17.46 -7.50 -21.12
C GLN A 164 18.70 -7.59 -20.21
N ALA A 165 18.69 -6.90 -19.06
CA ALA A 165 19.73 -7.02 -18.03
C ALA A 165 19.68 -8.33 -17.22
N GLY A 166 18.70 -9.20 -17.47
CA GLY A 166 18.59 -10.53 -16.87
C GLY A 166 17.69 -10.62 -15.63
N ILE A 167 16.82 -9.62 -15.39
CA ILE A 167 15.78 -9.72 -14.36
C ILE A 167 14.54 -10.40 -14.98
N PRO A 168 14.00 -11.48 -14.38
CA PRO A 168 12.83 -12.15 -14.95
C PRO A 168 11.62 -11.21 -15.07
N LYS A 169 10.98 -11.18 -16.25
CA LYS A 169 9.82 -10.31 -16.53
C LYS A 169 8.71 -10.43 -15.49
N ALA A 170 8.45 -11.64 -15.01
CA ALA A 170 7.43 -11.95 -13.99
C ALA A 170 7.78 -11.46 -12.57
N LYS A 171 8.99 -10.92 -12.35
CA LYS A 171 9.44 -10.39 -11.05
C LYS A 171 9.41 -8.86 -10.98
N VAL A 172 9.20 -8.19 -12.12
CA VAL A 172 9.03 -6.73 -12.20
C VAL A 172 7.54 -6.41 -12.12
N LEU A 173 7.02 -6.22 -10.90
CA LEU A 173 5.58 -6.10 -10.64
C LEU A 173 5.13 -4.73 -10.17
N GLY A 174 6.06 -3.89 -9.69
CA GLY A 174 5.76 -2.58 -9.12
C GLY A 174 5.98 -1.43 -10.08
N ALA A 175 5.12 -0.42 -9.98
CA ALA A 175 5.29 0.87 -10.63
C ALA A 175 5.42 1.99 -9.59
N ARG A 176 6.14 3.06 -9.94
CA ARG A 176 6.06 4.35 -9.25
C ARG A 176 6.26 5.48 -10.23
N ALA A 177 5.29 6.39 -10.30
CA ALA A 177 5.35 7.63 -11.05
C ALA A 177 6.39 8.60 -10.46
N PRO A 178 7.10 9.37 -11.29
CA PRO A 178 8.10 10.30 -10.82
C PRO A 178 7.55 11.34 -9.85
N GLU A 179 8.37 11.70 -8.85
CA GLU A 179 8.07 12.71 -7.84
C GLU A 179 6.77 12.45 -7.06
N LEU A 180 6.31 11.19 -7.04
CA LEU A 180 5.04 10.78 -6.44
C LEU A 180 3.83 11.54 -7.02
N VAL A 181 3.88 11.86 -8.32
CA VAL A 181 2.76 12.48 -9.05
C VAL A 181 1.94 11.39 -9.73
N PHE A 182 0.93 10.90 -9.03
CA PHE A 182 0.06 9.84 -9.52
C PHE A 182 -0.68 10.26 -10.79
N GLY A 183 -0.63 9.44 -11.84
CA GLY A 183 -1.24 9.68 -13.14
C GLY A 183 -2.70 9.25 -13.27
N GLY A 184 -3.34 8.86 -12.16
CA GLY A 184 -4.76 8.50 -12.12
C GLY A 184 -5.11 7.33 -13.03
N THR A 185 -6.31 7.37 -13.62
CA THR A 185 -6.85 6.30 -14.47
C THR A 185 -5.92 5.91 -15.61
N ASN A 186 -5.28 6.88 -16.27
CA ASN A 186 -4.40 6.59 -17.41
C ASN A 186 -3.14 5.82 -16.98
N GLN A 187 -2.58 6.13 -15.80
CA GLN A 187 -1.46 5.36 -15.25
C GLN A 187 -1.87 3.92 -14.95
N VAL A 188 -2.95 3.73 -14.19
CA VAL A 188 -3.38 2.41 -13.73
C VAL A 188 -3.85 1.54 -14.91
N GLU A 189 -4.52 2.12 -15.90
CA GLU A 189 -4.88 1.43 -17.14
C GLU A 189 -3.61 1.02 -17.92
N GLY A 190 -2.62 1.91 -18.02
CA GLY A 190 -1.34 1.61 -18.67
C GLY A 190 -0.60 0.45 -17.99
N MET A 191 -0.56 0.44 -16.65
CA MET A 191 0.02 -0.64 -15.85
C MET A 191 -0.60 -2.02 -16.13
N ARG A 192 -1.92 -2.06 -16.38
CA ARG A 192 -2.67 -3.29 -16.68
C ARG A 192 -2.54 -3.78 -18.10
N SER A 193 -1.82 -3.04 -18.96
CA SER A 193 -1.60 -3.48 -20.32
C SER A 193 -1.05 -4.92 -20.34
N LYS A 194 -1.56 -5.74 -21.26
CA LYS A 194 -1.32 -7.20 -21.32
C LYS A 194 0.17 -7.58 -21.35
N TYR A 195 1.03 -6.69 -21.83
CA TYR A 195 2.48 -6.92 -21.89
C TYR A 195 3.23 -6.46 -20.63
N LEU A 196 2.61 -5.69 -19.75
CA LEU A 196 3.17 -5.18 -18.51
C LEU A 196 2.77 -6.03 -17.31
N ASP A 197 1.48 -6.21 -17.06
CA ASP A 197 0.97 -6.95 -15.88
C ASP A 197 1.60 -6.46 -14.55
N LEU A 198 1.68 -5.13 -14.38
CA LEU A 198 2.13 -4.53 -13.13
C LEU A 198 0.99 -4.64 -12.11
N GLN A 199 1.31 -5.13 -10.90
CA GLN A 199 0.32 -5.51 -9.90
C GLN A 199 0.04 -4.43 -8.87
N TYR A 200 0.97 -3.49 -8.69
CA TYR A 200 0.79 -2.45 -7.69
C TYR A 200 1.47 -1.14 -8.11
N ASP A 201 0.86 -0.05 -7.67
CA ASP A 201 1.41 1.30 -7.72
C ASP A 201 1.87 1.73 -6.32
N SER A 202 2.85 2.62 -6.27
CA SER A 202 3.29 3.26 -5.03
C SER A 202 3.60 4.74 -5.27
N SER A 203 2.73 5.41 -6.02
CA SER A 203 2.90 6.82 -6.40
C SER A 203 2.05 7.76 -5.57
N CYS A 204 0.97 7.28 -4.94
CA CYS A 204 0.03 8.15 -4.25
C CYS A 204 0.63 8.69 -2.96
N LEU A 205 1.18 9.90 -3.02
CA LEU A 205 1.47 10.69 -1.83
C LEU A 205 0.16 11.25 -1.28
N ASN A 206 -0.06 11.10 0.02
CA ASN A 206 -1.18 11.76 0.69
C ASN A 206 -0.66 12.57 1.89
N THR A 207 -0.90 13.88 1.92
CA THR A 207 -0.40 14.78 2.98
C THR A 207 -1.36 14.88 4.17
N LYS A 208 -2.60 14.40 3.99
CA LYS A 208 -3.61 14.18 5.06
C LYS A 208 -3.46 12.81 5.72
N TYR A 209 -2.51 12.03 5.21
CA TYR A 209 -2.08 10.75 5.71
C TYR A 209 -0.96 10.96 6.71
N ASP A 210 -1.29 11.61 7.82
CA ASP A 210 -0.35 12.04 8.84
C ASP A 210 -0.89 11.80 10.26
N MET A 211 -0.02 12.02 11.26
CA MET A 211 -0.39 12.10 12.68
C MET A 211 -1.27 10.93 13.19
N GLY A 212 -1.03 9.71 12.70
CA GLY A 212 -1.74 8.51 13.16
C GLY A 212 -3.00 8.14 12.39
N ASN A 213 -3.29 8.82 11.26
CA ASN A 213 -4.30 8.39 10.29
C ASN A 213 -3.67 7.58 9.15
N TYR A 214 -2.79 6.64 9.50
CA TYR A 214 -2.14 5.78 8.51
C TYR A 214 -3.07 4.61 8.08
N LEU A 215 -2.84 4.02 6.91
CA LEU A 215 -3.75 3.29 6.03
C LEU A 215 -2.96 2.08 5.57
N TRP A 216 -3.61 0.95 5.55
CA TRP A 216 -3.03 -0.19 4.86
C TRP A 216 -3.12 0.01 3.35
N PRO A 217 -2.18 -0.55 2.58
CA PRO A 217 -2.35 -0.72 1.15
C PRO A 217 -3.70 -1.33 0.83
N TYR A 218 -4.30 -0.88 -0.27
CA TYR A 218 -5.66 -1.22 -0.68
C TYR A 218 -5.70 -1.47 -2.17
N THR A 219 -6.83 -1.94 -2.71
CA THR A 219 -6.97 -2.16 -4.14
C THR A 219 -7.89 -1.16 -4.79
N PHE A 220 -7.70 -0.94 -6.09
CA PHE A 220 -8.53 -0.06 -6.91
C PHE A 220 -9.84 -0.72 -7.40
N ASP A 221 -10.30 -1.80 -6.76
CA ASP A 221 -11.59 -2.43 -7.05
C ASP A 221 -12.76 -1.45 -6.84
N PHE A 222 -12.67 -0.61 -5.81
CA PHE A 222 -13.68 0.39 -5.45
C PHE A 222 -13.05 1.78 -5.43
N VAL A 223 -13.57 2.68 -6.27
CA VAL A 223 -13.02 4.05 -6.42
C VAL A 223 -13.81 5.14 -5.72
N GLN A 224 -14.98 4.78 -5.17
CA GLN A 224 -15.81 5.72 -4.45
C GLN A 224 -15.09 6.18 -3.17
N ASN A 225 -15.02 7.49 -2.98
CA ASN A 225 -14.40 8.14 -1.81
C ASN A 225 -12.95 7.73 -1.55
N LEU A 226 -12.22 7.25 -2.56
CA LEU A 226 -10.78 7.01 -2.40
C LEU A 226 -10.07 8.27 -1.89
N PRO A 227 -9.09 8.14 -0.99
CA PRO A 227 -8.25 9.26 -0.59
C PRO A 227 -7.57 9.85 -1.81
N GLU A 228 -7.73 11.16 -2.01
CA GLU A 228 -7.06 11.83 -3.12
C GLU A 228 -5.55 11.93 -2.82
N CYS A 229 -4.73 11.51 -3.79
CA CYS A 229 -3.30 11.79 -3.76
C CYS A 229 -3.12 13.31 -3.79
N THR A 230 -2.32 13.85 -2.88
CA THR A 230 -2.05 15.30 -2.81
C THR A 230 -1.42 15.80 -4.09
N SER A 231 -0.59 14.98 -4.72
CA SER A 231 0.01 15.24 -6.02
C SER A 231 -0.50 14.23 -7.03
N GLY A 232 -1.10 14.71 -8.12
CA GLY A 232 -1.51 13.85 -9.23
C GLY A 232 -2.93 14.06 -9.70
N VAL A 233 -3.42 13.07 -10.44
CA VAL A 233 -4.75 13.01 -11.05
C VAL A 233 -5.58 11.96 -10.34
N LYS A 234 -6.86 12.28 -10.11
CA LYS A 234 -7.82 11.39 -9.46
C LYS A 234 -8.06 10.12 -10.30
N LEU A 235 -8.23 9.00 -9.61
CA LEU A 235 -8.74 7.76 -10.19
C LEU A 235 -10.27 7.82 -10.29
N ASN A 236 -10.83 7.60 -11.48
CA ASN A 236 -12.28 7.65 -11.71
C ASN A 236 -12.88 6.33 -12.24
N GLN A 237 -12.05 5.29 -12.40
CA GLN A 237 -12.45 3.98 -12.88
C GLN A 237 -11.86 2.89 -11.99
N SER A 238 -12.65 1.84 -11.74
CA SER A 238 -12.19 0.67 -10.99
C SER A 238 -11.20 -0.19 -11.77
N PHE A 239 -10.14 -0.61 -11.10
CA PHE A 239 -9.12 -1.53 -11.60
C PHE A 239 -8.95 -2.70 -10.62
N PRO A 240 -9.84 -3.71 -10.68
CA PRO A 240 -9.81 -4.84 -9.76
C PRO A 240 -8.45 -5.53 -9.67
N GLY A 241 -7.99 -5.75 -8.43
CA GLY A 241 -6.74 -6.45 -8.13
C GLY A 241 -5.44 -5.65 -8.30
N VAL A 242 -5.50 -4.39 -8.76
CA VAL A 242 -4.33 -3.50 -8.73
C VAL A 242 -4.24 -2.85 -7.37
N TRP A 243 -3.09 -3.00 -6.72
CA TRP A 243 -2.85 -2.49 -5.37
C TRP A 243 -2.25 -1.08 -5.39
N GLU A 244 -2.61 -0.27 -4.41
CA GLU A 244 -1.96 1.00 -4.08
C GLU A 244 -1.22 0.87 -2.77
N PHE A 245 0.06 1.24 -2.79
CA PHE A 245 0.90 1.40 -1.61
C PHE A 245 1.11 2.90 -1.33
N PRO A 246 0.22 3.52 -0.52
CA PRO A 246 0.25 4.95 -0.29
C PRO A 246 1.53 5.37 0.44
N VAL A 247 2.07 6.51 0.03
CA VAL A 247 3.24 7.13 0.66
C VAL A 247 2.77 8.25 1.59
N ALA A 248 3.31 8.26 2.81
CA ALA A 248 3.05 9.32 3.78
C ALA A 248 4.14 10.38 3.75
N ASP A 249 3.76 11.61 4.08
CA ASP A 249 4.75 12.64 4.40
C ASP A 249 5.56 12.25 5.65
N LEU A 250 6.85 12.50 5.58
CA LEU A 250 7.68 12.65 6.76
C LEU A 250 7.49 14.05 7.33
N GLN A 251 7.75 14.21 8.63
CA GLN A 251 7.76 15.51 9.26
C GLN A 251 8.92 15.62 10.25
N PHE A 252 9.67 16.72 10.17
CA PHE A 252 10.75 17.00 11.09
C PHE A 252 10.77 18.47 11.47
N GLN A 253 10.74 18.74 12.78
CA GLN A 253 10.71 20.09 13.36
C GLN A 253 9.68 21.01 12.68
N GLY A 254 8.49 20.48 12.37
CA GLY A 254 7.38 21.21 11.75
C GLY A 254 7.39 21.28 10.23
N LEU A 255 8.50 20.91 9.56
CA LEU A 255 8.56 20.83 8.11
C LEU A 255 8.10 19.45 7.63
N LYS A 256 7.09 19.42 6.75
CA LYS A 256 6.66 18.21 6.05
C LYS A 256 7.46 18.00 4.76
N CYS A 257 7.77 16.75 4.45
CA CYS A 257 8.45 16.38 3.21
C CYS A 257 8.07 14.97 2.75
N ALA A 258 7.73 14.83 1.47
CA ALA A 258 7.41 13.54 0.86
C ALA A 258 8.63 12.61 0.77
N ALA A 259 9.78 13.19 0.45
CA ALA A 259 11.08 12.54 0.47
C ALA A 259 11.95 13.20 1.56
N PRO A 260 12.84 12.47 2.24
CA PRO A 260 13.66 13.01 3.31
C PRO A 260 14.59 14.13 2.81
N SER A 261 14.95 14.14 1.52
CA SER A 261 15.71 15.25 0.93
C SER A 261 15.02 16.61 1.07
N GLY A 262 13.69 16.66 1.03
CA GLY A 262 12.90 17.88 1.24
C GLY A 262 13.03 18.45 2.66
N CYS A 263 13.38 17.61 3.63
CA CYS A 263 13.68 18.04 5.00
C CYS A 263 15.17 18.34 5.24
N SER A 264 16.06 18.18 4.25
CA SER A 264 17.52 18.23 4.44
C SER A 264 18.04 19.52 5.08
N THR A 265 17.36 20.65 4.88
CA THR A 265 17.74 21.94 5.45
C THR A 265 17.75 21.92 6.97
N LEU A 266 16.96 21.05 7.60
CA LEU A 266 16.87 20.87 9.05
C LEU A 266 17.78 19.76 9.59
N ILE A 267 18.35 18.93 8.71
CA ILE A 267 19.17 17.78 9.09
C ILE A 267 20.64 18.22 9.22
N LYS A 268 21.09 18.50 10.45
CA LYS A 268 22.44 18.99 10.72
C LYS A 268 23.39 17.89 11.17
N THR A 269 22.86 16.85 11.80
CA THR A 269 23.61 15.74 12.40
C THR A 269 23.09 14.38 11.94
N GLU A 270 23.83 13.32 12.24
CA GLU A 270 23.35 11.94 12.09
C GLU A 270 22.12 11.66 12.96
N LYS A 271 22.10 12.25 14.16
CA LYS A 271 20.97 12.14 15.08
C LYS A 271 19.70 12.73 14.48
N ASP A 272 19.78 13.87 13.78
CA ASP A 272 18.62 14.46 13.13
C ASP A 272 18.05 13.53 12.04
N ALA A 273 18.93 12.88 11.26
CA ALA A 273 18.52 11.91 10.26
C ALA A 273 17.91 10.65 10.90
N PHE A 274 18.46 10.18 12.01
CA PHE A 274 17.87 9.10 12.80
C PHE A 274 16.47 9.50 13.31
N ASP A 275 16.37 10.67 13.97
CA ASP A 275 15.15 11.15 14.60
C ASP A 275 14.03 11.38 13.57
N LEU A 276 14.36 11.88 12.37
CA LEU A 276 13.41 12.01 11.25
C LEU A 276 12.66 10.69 10.99
N PHE A 277 13.40 9.59 10.82
CA PHE A 277 12.80 8.30 10.52
C PHE A 277 12.20 7.62 11.74
N PHE A 278 12.84 7.74 12.91
CA PHE A 278 12.34 7.13 14.14
C PHE A 278 11.00 7.75 14.59
N ASN A 279 10.85 9.08 14.46
CA ASN A 279 9.61 9.77 14.77
C ASN A 279 8.48 9.30 13.84
N ALA A 280 8.74 9.21 12.53
CA ALA A 280 7.76 8.71 11.57
C ALA A 280 7.38 7.24 11.86
N PHE A 281 8.38 6.36 12.02
CA PHE A 281 8.18 4.96 12.39
C PHE A 281 7.32 4.80 13.64
N SER A 282 7.59 5.59 14.69
CA SER A 282 6.87 5.49 15.96
C SER A 282 5.39 5.80 15.82
N LEU A 283 5.00 6.69 14.91
CA LEU A 283 3.59 6.99 14.65
C LEU A 283 2.88 5.81 13.98
N HIS A 284 3.54 5.11 13.06
CA HIS A 284 3.01 3.89 12.45
C HIS A 284 2.94 2.73 13.45
N TYR A 285 4.02 2.51 14.20
CA TYR A 285 4.16 1.41 15.15
C TYR A 285 3.17 1.48 16.32
N ASN A 286 2.89 2.70 16.80
CA ASN A 286 1.96 2.94 17.90
C ASN A 286 0.50 3.06 17.45
N GLN A 287 0.23 3.09 16.14
CA GLN A 287 -1.14 3.08 15.65
C GLN A 287 -1.76 1.69 15.86
N ARG A 288 -3.05 1.67 16.26
CA ARG A 288 -3.80 0.44 16.54
C ARG A 288 -3.71 -0.62 15.43
N THR A 289 -3.62 -0.21 14.18
CA THR A 289 -3.60 -1.11 13.01
C THR A 289 -2.21 -1.37 12.44
N ARG A 290 -1.13 -0.76 12.98
CA ARG A 290 0.27 -0.91 12.53
C ARG A 290 0.48 -0.91 11.00
N PRO A 291 -0.05 0.09 10.28
CA PRO A 291 0.13 0.16 8.82
C PRO A 291 1.63 0.26 8.46
N PRO A 292 2.03 -0.23 7.27
CA PRO A 292 3.43 -0.21 6.86
C PRO A 292 4.02 1.21 6.89
N PHE A 293 5.23 1.34 7.43
CA PHE A 293 6.01 2.57 7.34
C PHE A 293 6.83 2.53 6.04
N MET A 294 6.44 3.36 5.07
CA MET A 294 7.15 3.44 3.79
C MET A 294 8.11 4.63 3.76
N MET A 295 9.38 4.35 3.57
CA MET A 295 10.41 5.35 3.31
C MET A 295 10.60 5.50 1.80
N PHE A 296 10.34 6.70 1.27
CA PHE A 296 10.70 7.08 -0.09
C PHE A 296 12.01 7.87 -0.09
N ILE A 297 13.12 7.25 -0.51
CA ILE A 297 14.44 7.88 -0.52
C ILE A 297 14.86 8.19 -1.95
N ASP A 298 14.99 9.48 -2.27
CA ASP A 298 15.57 9.93 -3.54
C ASP A 298 17.11 10.00 -3.48
N PRO A 299 17.80 10.03 -4.63
CA PRO A 299 19.26 10.07 -4.70
C PRO A 299 19.92 11.23 -3.96
N ASN A 300 19.26 12.39 -3.80
CA ASN A 300 19.89 13.54 -3.15
C ASN A 300 20.14 13.27 -1.66
N TRP A 301 19.25 12.52 -1.01
CA TRP A 301 19.39 12.16 0.41
C TRP A 301 20.64 11.31 0.69
N VAL A 302 21.04 10.45 -0.24
CA VAL A 302 22.17 9.55 -0.04
C VAL A 302 23.53 10.18 -0.40
N THR A 303 23.55 11.44 -0.81
CA THR A 303 24.80 12.17 -1.10
C THR A 303 25.53 12.63 0.16
N SER A 304 24.83 12.75 1.29
CA SER A 304 25.41 13.22 2.55
C SER A 304 25.74 12.07 3.51
N SER A 305 27.00 11.95 3.92
CA SER A 305 27.44 10.90 4.85
C SER A 305 26.68 10.91 6.19
N LYS A 306 26.30 12.08 6.71
CA LYS A 306 25.48 12.19 7.93
C LYS A 306 24.06 11.63 7.74
N GLN A 307 23.46 11.86 6.58
CA GLN A 307 22.12 11.36 6.24
C GLN A 307 22.16 9.84 6.10
N VAL A 308 23.14 9.31 5.36
CA VAL A 308 23.35 7.86 5.20
C VAL A 308 23.61 7.18 6.55
N ARG A 309 24.51 7.72 7.37
CA ARG A 309 24.83 7.12 8.68
C ARG A 309 23.66 7.15 9.66
N GLY A 310 22.94 8.28 9.77
CA GLY A 310 21.74 8.37 10.60
C GLY A 310 20.61 7.45 10.14
N THR A 311 20.41 7.34 8.82
CA THR A 311 19.45 6.37 8.23
C THR A 311 19.83 4.94 8.60
N LYS A 312 21.11 4.58 8.47
CA LYS A 312 21.61 3.25 8.84
C LYS A 312 21.44 2.97 10.33
N GLN A 313 21.76 3.94 11.21
CA GLN A 313 21.56 3.82 12.65
C GLN A 313 20.09 3.55 12.99
N PHE A 314 19.14 4.24 12.32
CA PHE A 314 17.72 3.99 12.49
C PHE A 314 17.34 2.55 12.11
N LEU A 315 17.75 2.09 10.93
CA LEU A 315 17.44 0.73 10.47
C LEU A 315 18.04 -0.35 11.38
N GLN A 316 19.27 -0.15 11.86
CA GLN A 316 19.92 -1.04 12.82
C GLN A 316 19.21 -1.03 14.17
N PHE A 317 18.79 0.13 14.65
CA PHE A 317 18.08 0.26 15.92
C PHE A 317 16.73 -0.47 15.88
N VAL A 318 15.90 -0.25 14.85
CA VAL A 318 14.59 -0.90 14.77
C VAL A 318 14.71 -2.41 14.61
N ALA A 319 15.67 -2.89 13.80
CA ALA A 319 15.92 -4.32 13.65
C ALA A 319 16.41 -5.00 14.95
N ALA A 320 17.13 -4.26 15.81
CA ALA A 320 17.66 -4.80 17.06
C ALA A 320 16.68 -4.69 18.24
N ALA A 321 15.90 -3.60 18.30
CA ALA A 321 15.04 -3.29 19.44
C ALA A 321 13.58 -3.75 19.28
N PHE A 322 13.14 -4.09 18.07
CA PHE A 322 11.75 -4.45 17.76
C PHE A 322 11.68 -5.80 17.03
N GLU A 323 11.52 -6.89 17.78
CA GLU A 323 11.54 -8.26 17.25
C GLU A 323 10.38 -8.55 16.26
N ASP A 324 9.29 -7.78 16.34
CA ASP A 324 8.12 -7.86 15.49
C ASP A 324 8.17 -6.94 14.26
N THR A 325 9.30 -6.25 14.04
CA THR A 325 9.50 -5.31 12.92
C THR A 325 10.30 -5.93 11.78
N TRP A 326 9.82 -5.73 10.55
CA TRP A 326 10.32 -6.38 9.34
C TRP A 326 10.69 -5.36 8.26
N ILE A 327 11.95 -5.33 7.86
CA ILE A 327 12.47 -4.48 6.78
C ILE A 327 12.50 -5.32 5.50
N ILE A 328 11.47 -5.15 4.68
CA ILE A 328 11.15 -6.04 3.56
C ILE A 328 10.73 -5.25 2.32
N THR A 329 10.68 -5.91 1.16
CA THR A 329 10.24 -5.28 -0.09
C THR A 329 8.74 -5.01 -0.11
N THR A 330 8.30 -4.11 -1.00
CA THR A 330 6.88 -3.89 -1.28
C THR A 330 6.18 -5.18 -1.72
N GLN A 331 6.81 -6.01 -2.57
CA GLN A 331 6.27 -7.33 -2.94
C GLN A 331 6.10 -8.27 -1.74
N GLN A 332 7.04 -8.28 -0.81
CA GLN A 332 6.96 -9.09 0.42
C GLN A 332 5.85 -8.58 1.36
N ALA A 333 5.71 -7.26 1.49
CA ALA A 333 4.61 -6.65 2.23
C ALA A 333 3.26 -7.00 1.59
N MET A 334 3.14 -6.91 0.26
CA MET A 334 1.95 -7.32 -0.49
C MET A 334 1.62 -8.80 -0.25
N ALA A 335 2.61 -9.68 -0.24
CA ALA A 335 2.39 -11.10 0.04
C ALA A 335 1.78 -11.34 1.43
N TRP A 336 2.26 -10.64 2.45
CA TRP A 336 1.68 -10.72 3.79
C TRP A 336 0.27 -10.14 3.84
N ILE A 337 0.02 -8.99 3.19
CA ILE A 337 -1.33 -8.41 3.14
C ILE A 337 -2.31 -9.38 2.50
N LYS A 338 -1.90 -10.07 1.42
CA LYS A 338 -2.73 -11.06 0.73
C LYS A 338 -2.99 -12.33 1.55
N GLN A 339 -2.02 -12.75 2.37
CA GLN A 339 -2.09 -13.96 3.20
C GLN A 339 -1.53 -13.67 4.61
N PRO A 340 -2.30 -12.93 5.43
CA PRO A 340 -1.79 -12.41 6.69
C PRO A 340 -1.61 -13.53 7.71
N VAL A 341 -0.45 -13.52 8.37
CA VAL A 341 -0.12 -14.38 9.51
C VAL A 341 0.17 -13.52 10.74
N PRO A 342 -0.13 -13.99 11.96
CA PRO A 342 0.17 -13.22 13.16
C PRO A 342 1.68 -13.01 13.34
N ALA A 343 2.08 -11.96 14.07
CA ALA A 343 3.47 -11.60 14.30
C ALA A 343 4.32 -12.77 14.82
N SER A 344 3.75 -13.62 15.68
CA SER A 344 4.40 -14.83 16.20
C SER A 344 4.77 -15.88 15.13
N GLN A 345 4.17 -15.80 13.94
CA GLN A 345 4.43 -16.71 12.81
C GLN A 345 5.18 -16.02 11.67
N ALA A 346 5.39 -14.70 11.74
CA ALA A 346 6.04 -13.91 10.69
C ALA A 346 7.43 -14.45 10.31
N ALA A 347 8.22 -14.93 11.28
CA ALA A 347 9.54 -15.49 11.02
C ALA A 347 9.54 -16.78 10.19
N LYS A 348 8.41 -17.48 10.14
CA LYS A 348 8.21 -18.70 9.34
C LYS A 348 7.39 -18.45 8.07
N PHE A 349 7.05 -17.20 7.79
CA PHE A 349 6.26 -16.85 6.62
C PHE A 349 7.12 -17.01 5.35
N GLY A 350 6.78 -18.01 4.53
CA GLY A 350 7.57 -18.41 3.35
C GLY A 350 7.99 -17.25 2.43
N PRO A 351 7.11 -16.30 2.07
CA PRO A 351 7.47 -15.14 1.25
C PRO A 351 8.51 -14.19 1.86
N TRP A 352 8.72 -14.22 3.18
CA TRP A 352 9.75 -13.43 3.88
C TRP A 352 11.04 -14.23 4.12
N GLY A 353 11.06 -15.49 3.70
CA GLY A 353 12.23 -16.35 3.77
C GLY A 353 13.33 -15.97 2.79
N CYS A 354 14.48 -16.58 3.06
CA CYS A 354 15.70 -16.67 2.28
C CYS A 354 16.22 -18.11 2.48
#